data_AF-A0A2V1K3C6-F1
#
_entry.id   AF-A0A2V1K3C6-F1
#
_cell.length_a   1.000
_cell.length_b   1.000
_cell.length_c   1.000
_cell.angle_alpha   90.00
_cell.angle_beta   90.00
_cell.angle_gamma   90.00
#
_symmetry.space_group_name_H-M   'P 1'
#
loop_
_entity.id
_entity.type
_entity.pdbx_description
1 polymer ?
#
loop_
_entity_poly.entity_id
_entity_poly.type
_entity_poly.pdbx_seq_one_letter_code
_entity_poly.pdbx_strand_id
1 'polypeptide(L)'
;MALTITEECINCDVCEPQCPNTAIYMGEEIYEINPDLCTECVGHHDEPQCQVICPVECIVIHPQWQEGQDALMEKYRRLTAGTDVSASLAEPALAHQDES
;
A
#
# COMPACT_ATOMS: atom_id res chain seq x y z
N MET A 1 4.03 7.82 -7.06
CA MET A 1 5.44 7.68 -6.68
C MET A 1 5.58 6.26 -6.15
N ALA A 2 6.78 5.77 -5.90
CA ALA A 2 6.95 4.57 -5.12
C ALA A 2 7.52 4.93 -3.75
N LEU A 3 7.31 4.05 -2.78
CA LEU A 3 8.02 4.09 -1.52
C LEU A 3 9.30 3.27 -1.60
N THR A 4 10.21 3.52 -0.68
CA THR A 4 11.44 2.75 -0.48
C THR A 4 11.69 2.55 1.02
N ILE A 5 12.41 1.49 1.37
CA ILE A 5 12.79 1.16 2.74
C ILE A 5 14.27 1.55 2.89
N THR A 6 14.59 2.28 3.96
CA THR A 6 15.97 2.70 4.24
C THR A 6 16.73 1.64 5.04
N GLU A 7 18.04 1.84 5.16
CA GLU A 7 18.97 1.06 6.01
C GLU A 7 18.60 1.03 7.50
N GLU A 8 17.63 1.84 7.95
CA GLU A 8 17.13 1.83 9.32
C GLU A 8 16.14 0.67 9.58
N CYS A 9 15.85 -0.14 8.56
CA CYS A 9 15.02 -1.33 8.69
C CYS A 9 15.60 -2.33 9.71
N ILE A 10 14.73 -2.82 10.59
CA ILE A 10 15.09 -3.78 11.64
C ILE A 10 14.63 -5.22 11.36
N ASN A 11 14.18 -5.52 10.13
CA ASN A 11 13.70 -6.84 9.71
C ASN A 11 12.64 -7.44 10.65
N CYS A 12 11.58 -6.67 10.93
CA CYS A 12 10.51 -7.06 11.86
C CYS A 12 9.31 -7.77 11.23
N ASP A 13 9.32 -8.00 9.91
CA ASP A 13 8.33 -8.77 9.13
C ASP A 13 6.89 -8.20 9.09
N VAL A 14 6.61 -7.08 9.76
CA VAL A 14 5.23 -6.57 9.88
C VAL A 14 4.72 -5.84 8.62
N CYS A 15 5.59 -5.32 7.75
CA CYS A 15 5.19 -4.51 6.61
C CYS A 15 4.84 -5.33 5.36
N GLU A 16 5.52 -6.46 5.11
CA GLU A 16 5.26 -7.36 3.98
C GLU A 16 3.78 -7.78 3.86
N PRO A 17 3.13 -8.34 4.90
CA PRO A 17 1.74 -8.77 4.79
C PRO A 17 0.73 -7.63 4.66
N GLN A 18 1.13 -6.38 4.90
CA GLN A 18 0.24 -5.21 4.77
C GLN A 18 0.20 -4.65 3.35
N CYS A 19 1.12 -5.07 2.47
CA CYS A 19 1.15 -4.55 1.10
C CYS A 19 0.08 -5.23 0.22
N PRO A 20 -0.95 -4.51 -0.28
CA PRO A 20 -2.02 -5.12 -1.06
C PRO A 20 -1.56 -5.64 -2.43
N ASN A 21 -0.41 -5.17 -2.91
CA ASN A 21 0.17 -5.54 -4.22
C ASN A 21 1.35 -6.49 -4.09
N THR A 22 1.67 -6.97 -2.89
CA THR A 22 2.84 -7.83 -2.63
C THR A 22 4.14 -7.18 -3.17
N ALA A 23 4.26 -5.86 -3.02
CA ALA A 23 5.41 -5.09 -3.49
C ALA A 23 6.62 -5.20 -2.56
N ILE A 24 6.41 -5.58 -1.30
CA ILE A 24 7.43 -5.64 -0.26
C ILE A 24 7.93 -7.09 -0.15
N TYR A 25 9.25 -7.28 -0.06
CA TYR A 25 9.88 -8.60 0.07
C TYR A 25 11.17 -8.49 0.89
N MET A 26 11.63 -9.61 1.47
CA MET A 26 12.93 -9.67 2.15
C MET A 26 14.07 -9.65 1.10
N GLY A 27 14.90 -8.61 1.13
CA GLY A 27 16.11 -8.46 0.31
C GLY A 27 17.32 -9.19 0.91
N GLU A 28 18.52 -8.78 0.51
CA GLU A 28 19.76 -9.39 1.01
C GLU A 28 20.04 -9.01 2.48
N GLU A 29 19.82 -7.75 2.85
CA GLU A 29 20.12 -7.22 4.19
C GLU A 29 18.88 -6.65 4.91
N ILE A 30 17.99 -6.02 4.15
CA ILE A 30 16.77 -5.38 4.64
C ILE A 30 15.57 -5.76 3.78
N TYR A 31 14.37 -5.43 4.24
CA TYR A 31 13.21 -5.44 3.36
C TYR A 31 13.35 -4.42 2.23
N GLU A 32 12.88 -4.79 1.04
CA GLU A 32 12.90 -3.96 -0.15
C GLU A 32 11.50 -3.79 -0.73
N ILE A 33 11.29 -2.72 -1.52
CA ILE A 33 10.03 -2.44 -2.21
C ILE A 33 10.28 -2.48 -3.71
N ASN A 34 9.54 -3.32 -4.43
CA ASN A 34 9.47 -3.29 -5.89
C ASN A 34 8.62 -2.08 -6.34
N PRO A 35 9.22 -1.06 -6.97
CA PRO A 35 8.51 0.15 -7.33
C PRO A 35 7.48 -0.05 -8.46
N ASP A 36 7.61 -1.10 -9.27
CA ASP A 36 6.64 -1.43 -10.33
C ASP A 36 5.31 -1.96 -9.75
N LEU A 37 5.32 -2.42 -8.50
CA LEU A 37 4.16 -2.93 -7.78
C LEU A 37 3.64 -1.95 -6.72
N CYS A 38 4.47 -1.02 -6.25
CA CYS A 38 4.07 -0.02 -5.25
C CYS A 38 3.12 1.01 -5.88
N THR A 39 1.89 1.10 -5.35
CA THR A 39 0.91 2.14 -5.73
C THR A 39 0.75 3.22 -4.66
N GLU A 40 1.63 3.27 -3.65
CA GLU A 40 1.39 4.05 -2.41
C GLU A 40 0.04 3.74 -1.76
N CYS A 41 -0.44 2.51 -1.94
CA CYS A 41 -1.80 2.07 -1.56
C CYS A 41 -2.95 2.79 -2.27
N VAL A 42 -2.69 3.69 -3.23
CA VAL A 42 -3.73 4.31 -4.07
C VAL A 42 -4.58 3.22 -4.72
N GLY A 43 -5.91 3.37 -4.59
CA GLY A 43 -6.90 2.40 -5.06
C GLY A 43 -7.32 1.36 -4.03
N HIS A 44 -6.55 1.19 -2.95
CA HIS A 44 -6.86 0.26 -1.85
C HIS A 44 -7.16 0.97 -0.53
N HIS A 45 -6.34 1.96 -0.16
CA HIS A 45 -6.42 2.70 1.10
C HIS A 45 -6.07 4.17 0.89
N ASP A 46 -6.46 5.03 1.85
CA ASP A 46 -6.15 6.46 1.81
C ASP A 46 -4.69 6.77 2.16
N GLU A 47 -4.04 5.87 2.91
CA GLU A 47 -2.67 6.04 3.41
C GLU A 47 -1.83 4.76 3.16
N PRO A 48 -0.49 4.87 3.02
CA PRO A 48 0.36 3.70 2.86
C PRO A 48 0.41 2.81 4.11
N GLN A 49 -0.19 1.62 4.03
CA GLN A 49 -0.31 0.71 5.19
C GLN A 49 1.05 0.26 5.75
N CYS A 50 2.06 0.13 4.89
CA CYS A 50 3.41 -0.19 5.32
C CYS A 50 4.06 0.90 6.18
N GLN A 51 3.76 2.18 5.94
CA GLN A 51 4.24 3.28 6.77
C GLN A 51 3.54 3.28 8.14
N VAL A 52 2.22 3.06 8.16
CA VAL A 52 1.42 3.02 9.39
C VAL A 52 1.90 1.95 10.36
N ILE A 53 2.35 0.79 9.86
CA ILE A 53 2.76 -0.34 10.69
C ILE A 53 4.26 -0.35 11.03
N CYS A 54 5.09 0.45 10.34
CA CYS A 54 6.54 0.40 10.51
C CYS A 54 6.94 0.97 11.89
N PRO A 55 7.54 0.18 12.80
CA PRO A 55 7.83 0.62 14.17
C PRO A 55 9.00 1.61 14.27
N VAL A 56 9.77 1.78 13.18
CA VAL A 56 10.97 2.64 13.12
C VAL A 56 10.88 3.70 12.03
N GLU A 57 9.69 3.87 11.42
CA GLU A 57 9.41 4.91 10.43
C GLU A 57 10.41 4.97 9.23
N CYS A 58 11.01 3.83 8.87
CA CYS A 58 12.07 3.73 7.86
C CYS A 58 11.56 3.60 6.40
N ILE A 59 10.27 3.86 6.16
CA ILE A 59 9.65 3.74 4.82
C ILE A 59 9.32 5.14 4.30
N VAL A 60 10.00 5.56 3.25
CA VAL A 60 9.97 6.95 2.74
C VAL A 60 9.66 7.01 1.25
N ILE A 61 9.42 8.21 0.74
CA ILE A 61 9.23 8.43 -0.70
C ILE A 61 10.51 8.10 -1.45
N HIS A 62 10.41 7.27 -2.50
CA HIS A 62 11.55 6.92 -3.34
C HIS A 62 12.01 8.15 -4.14
N PRO A 63 13.24 8.65 -3.95
CA PRO A 63 13.68 9.93 -4.53
C PRO A 63 13.70 9.93 -6.07
N GLN A 64 13.97 8.76 -6.66
CA GLN A 64 14.07 8.58 -8.12
C GLN A 64 12.78 8.03 -8.77
N TRP A 65 11.74 7.71 -8.00
CA TRP A 65 10.53 7.05 -8.51
C TRP A 65 9.29 7.89 -8.23
N GLN A 66 9.21 9.03 -8.90
CA GLN A 66 8.13 10.00 -8.71
C GLN A 66 7.03 9.76 -9.75
N GLU A 67 5.81 9.52 -9.30
CA GLU A 67 4.65 9.32 -10.17
C GLU A 67 3.48 10.13 -9.58
N GLY A 68 2.67 10.75 -10.43
CA GLY A 68 1.47 11.46 -9.97
C GLY A 68 0.32 10.50 -9.63
N GLN A 69 -0.74 11.05 -9.05
CA GLN A 69 -1.93 10.29 -8.63
C GLN A 69 -2.56 9.47 -9.77
N ASP A 70 -2.64 10.05 -10.98
CA ASP A 70 -3.21 9.38 -12.15
C ASP A 70 -2.40 8.15 -12.56
N ALA A 71 -1.06 8.25 -12.52
CA ALA A 71 -0.16 7.16 -12.86
C ALA A 71 -0.24 6.02 -11.84
N LEU A 72 -0.38 6.35 -10.54
CA LEU A 72 -0.61 5.35 -9.49
C LEU A 72 -1.94 4.63 -9.66
N MET A 73 -3.00 5.37 -10.00
CA MET A 73 -4.32 4.79 -10.26
C MET A 73 -4.32 3.90 -11.51
N GLU A 74 -3.58 4.27 -12.56
CA GLU A 74 -3.39 3.39 -13.73
C GLU A 74 -2.61 2.12 -13.37
N LYS A 75 -1.54 2.24 -12.58
CA LYS A 75 -0.80 1.09 -12.05
C LYS A 75 -1.70 0.17 -11.23
N TYR A 76 -2.49 0.71 -10.31
CA TYR A 76 -3.49 -0.04 -9.53
C TYR A 76 -4.43 -0.82 -10.44
N ARG A 77 -5.05 -0.16 -11.43
CA ARG A 77 -5.96 -0.82 -12.38
C ARG A 77 -5.27 -1.96 -13.11
N ARG A 78 -4.02 -1.79 -13.52
CA ARG A 78 -3.24 -2.83 -14.20
C ARG A 78 -2.99 -4.04 -13.29
N LEU A 79 -2.66 -3.81 -12.02
CA LEU A 79 -2.37 -4.87 -11.05
C LEU A 79 -3.64 -5.63 -10.62
N THR A 80 -4.78 -4.95 -10.55
CA THR A 80 -6.05 -5.55 -10.08
C THR A 80 -6.98 -6.02 -11.18
N ALA A 81 -6.73 -5.69 -12.46
CA ALA A 81 -7.56 -6.11 -13.59
C ALA A 81 -7.73 -7.64 -13.75
N GLY A 82 -6.88 -8.45 -13.10
CA GLY A 82 -6.99 -9.91 -13.05
C GLY A 82 -7.58 -10.48 -11.74
N THR A 83 -7.83 -9.63 -10.74
CA THR A 83 -8.30 -10.00 -9.41
C THR A 83 -9.71 -9.44 -9.24
N ASP A 84 -10.72 -10.23 -9.60
CA ASP A 84 -12.13 -9.83 -9.55
C ASP A 84 -12.58 -9.54 -8.10
N VAL A 85 -12.48 -8.29 -7.67
CA VAL A 85 -13.04 -7.80 -6.38
C VAL A 85 -14.45 -7.25 -6.63
N SER A 86 -15.33 -8.06 -7.22
CA SER A 86 -16.77 -7.74 -7.32
C SER A 86 -17.51 -7.86 -5.96
N ALA A 87 -16.84 -8.13 -4.83
CA ALA A 87 -17.54 -8.67 -3.65
C ALA A 87 -17.51 -7.83 -2.34
N SER A 88 -16.85 -6.67 -2.24
CA SER A 88 -16.58 -6.11 -0.88
C SER A 88 -17.04 -4.67 -0.56
N LEU A 89 -17.70 -3.91 -1.44
CA LEU A 89 -18.13 -2.54 -1.08
C LEU A 89 -19.63 -2.29 -1.19
N ALA A 90 -20.45 -3.31 -0.95
CA ALA A 90 -21.85 -3.10 -0.58
C ALA A 90 -21.98 -3.19 0.95
N GLU A 91 -21.59 -2.14 1.66
CA GLU A 91 -22.18 -1.87 2.98
C GLU A 91 -23.27 -0.79 2.80
N PRO A 92 -24.53 -1.08 3.17
CA PRO A 92 -25.61 -0.12 3.08
C PRO A 92 -25.42 0.93 4.17
N ALA A 93 -25.54 2.20 3.78
CA ALA A 93 -25.71 3.31 4.69
C ALA A 93 -26.87 3.03 5.67
N LEU A 94 -26.53 2.70 6.92
CA LEU A 94 -27.51 2.67 8.00
C LEU A 94 -27.65 4.08 8.57
N ALA A 95 -28.41 4.90 7.85
CA ALA A 95 -29.14 6.00 8.46
C ALA A 95 -30.33 5.40 9.23
N HIS A 96 -30.49 5.77 10.51
CA HIS A 96 -31.70 5.80 11.35
C HIS A 96 -31.17 5.95 12.79
N GLN A 97 -30.90 7.13 13.34
CA GLN A 97 -31.86 8.17 13.78
C GLN A 97 -33.11 7.61 14.47
N ASP A 98 -33.19 7.93 15.77
CA ASP A 98 -34.36 8.09 16.63
C ASP A 98 -35.23 6.87 16.91
N GLU A 99 -35.28 6.44 18.17
CA GLU A 99 -36.54 6.33 18.94
C GLU A 99 -36.25 6.06 20.44
N SER A 100 -36.60 7.05 21.27
CA SER A 100 -36.94 7.01 22.72
C SER A 100 -35.87 6.76 23.80
#